data_AF-S4XNX5-F1
#
_entry.id   AF-S4XNX5-F1
#
_cell.length_a   1.000
_cell.length_b   1.000
_cell.length_c   1.000
_cell.angle_alpha   90.00
_cell.angle_beta   90.00
_cell.angle_gamma   90.00
#
_symmetry.space_group_name_H-M   'P 1'
#
loop_
_entity.id
_entity.type
_entity.pdbx_description
1 polymer ?
#
loop_
_entity_poly.entity_id
_entity_poly.type
_entity_poly.pdbx_seq_one_letter_code
_entity_poly.pdbx_strand_id
1 'polypeptide(L)'
;MKHIDEKLLESDLEVRFGYLIEFVGFGEADIAAIHGAALHLAPKVQALVDAVYEKLFLYDATKRHFVPKQHGYEGQGPADLLSLTLSHEQIQFRKKHLADYLVRLVTHAYDPKMVAYLDMVGRIHTAKAGNPEIVVPLVQINALMGFVSDALLQTILSLGLDRETEVRTLRAFNKLLWIQNDLLSRHYVQTA
;
A
#
# COMPACT_ATOMS: atom_id res chain seq x y z
N MET A 1 -4.54 -18.15 -27.48
CA MET A 1 -3.67 -17.06 -26.98
C MET A 1 -4.48 -15.79 -27.01
N LYS A 2 -4.64 -15.11 -25.88
CA LYS A 2 -5.34 -13.82 -25.80
C LYS A 2 -4.40 -12.72 -26.31
N HIS A 3 -4.88 -11.86 -27.19
CA HIS A 3 -4.12 -10.67 -27.62
C HIS A 3 -4.32 -9.54 -26.61
N ILE A 4 -3.24 -8.80 -26.33
CA ILE A 4 -3.24 -7.60 -25.49
C ILE A 4 -2.51 -6.51 -26.27
N ASP A 5 -3.12 -5.33 -26.34
CA ASP A 5 -2.42 -4.14 -26.81
C ASP A 5 -1.55 -3.61 -25.67
N GLU A 6 -0.23 -3.83 -25.77
CA GLU A 6 0.73 -3.43 -24.75
C GLU A 6 0.73 -1.91 -24.50
N LYS A 7 0.35 -1.08 -25.48
CA LYS A 7 0.26 0.37 -25.28
C LYS A 7 -0.84 0.74 -24.29
N LEU A 8 -1.95 0.00 -24.31
CA LEU A 8 -3.05 0.23 -23.38
C LEU A 8 -2.66 -0.16 -21.94
N LEU A 9 -1.71 -1.08 -21.73
CA LEU A 9 -1.19 -1.36 -20.39
C LEU A 9 -0.50 -0.15 -19.75
N GLU A 10 0.04 0.76 -20.57
CA GLU A 10 0.71 1.97 -20.09
C GLU A 10 -0.22 3.18 -19.98
N SER A 11 -1.26 3.28 -20.82
CA SER A 11 -2.15 4.45 -20.86
C SER A 11 -3.53 4.25 -20.21
N ASP A 12 -4.02 3.02 -20.11
CA ASP A 12 -5.37 2.71 -19.63
C ASP A 12 -5.32 1.89 -18.34
N LEU A 13 -5.89 2.45 -17.26
CA LEU A 13 -5.87 1.82 -15.94
C LEU A 13 -6.77 0.57 -15.88
N GLU A 14 -7.92 0.59 -16.55
CA GLU A 14 -8.85 -0.53 -16.53
C GLU A 14 -8.26 -1.71 -17.31
N VAL A 15 -7.67 -1.45 -18.48
CA VAL A 15 -6.99 -2.48 -19.28
C VAL A 15 -5.80 -3.07 -18.51
N ARG A 16 -4.95 -2.23 -17.90
CA ARG A 16 -3.82 -2.72 -17.10
C ARG A 16 -4.28 -3.55 -15.90
N PHE A 17 -5.24 -3.05 -15.13
CA PHE A 17 -5.75 -3.78 -13.96
C PHE A 17 -6.40 -5.10 -14.36
N GLY A 18 -7.22 -5.11 -15.42
CA GLY A 18 -7.81 -6.32 -15.99
C GLY A 18 -6.76 -7.36 -16.39
N TYR A 19 -5.69 -6.92 -17.06
CA TYR A 19 -4.55 -7.79 -17.39
C TYR A 19 -3.88 -8.36 -16.13
N LEU A 20 -3.58 -7.52 -15.13
CA LEU A 20 -2.91 -7.96 -13.90
C LEU A 20 -3.73 -9.00 -13.14
N ILE A 21 -5.03 -8.76 -12.92
CA ILE A 21 -5.86 -9.69 -12.14
C ILE A 21 -6.04 -11.03 -12.87
N GLU A 22 -6.15 -11.02 -14.21
CA GLU A 22 -6.24 -12.25 -15.01
C GLU A 22 -4.91 -13.02 -14.97
N PHE A 23 -3.78 -12.34 -15.17
CA PHE A 23 -2.46 -12.96 -15.21
C PHE A 23 -2.03 -13.53 -13.85
N VAL A 24 -2.25 -12.77 -12.77
CA VAL A 24 -1.93 -13.18 -11.39
C VAL A 24 -2.97 -14.18 -10.85
N GLY A 25 -4.14 -14.27 -11.48
CA GLY A 25 -5.26 -15.10 -11.04
C GLY A 25 -5.91 -14.58 -9.76
N PHE A 26 -6.09 -13.26 -9.65
CA PHE A 26 -6.81 -12.61 -8.55
C PHE A 26 -8.29 -12.48 -8.90
N GLY A 27 -9.18 -13.04 -8.07
CA GLY A 27 -10.62 -13.01 -8.35
C GLY A 27 -11.50 -13.02 -7.11
N GLU A 28 -12.79 -13.34 -7.29
CA GLU A 28 -13.81 -13.30 -6.23
C GLU A 28 -13.43 -14.15 -5.00
N ALA A 29 -12.81 -15.32 -5.21
CA ALA A 29 -12.35 -16.17 -4.11
C ALA A 29 -11.23 -15.52 -3.27
N ASP A 30 -10.35 -14.74 -3.90
CA ASP A 30 -9.30 -14.01 -3.20
C ASP A 30 -9.89 -12.82 -2.43
N ILE A 31 -10.83 -12.10 -3.04
CA ILE A 31 -11.56 -11.00 -2.39
C ILE A 31 -12.32 -11.52 -1.16
N ALA A 32 -13.01 -12.65 -1.29
CA ALA A 32 -13.73 -13.28 -0.19
C ALA A 32 -12.78 -13.70 0.94
N ALA A 33 -11.59 -14.25 0.62
CA ALA A 33 -10.58 -14.58 1.63
C ALA A 33 -10.04 -13.33 2.35
N ILE A 34 -9.78 -12.24 1.61
CA ILE A 34 -9.32 -10.96 2.17
C ILE A 34 -10.39 -10.35 3.09
N HIS A 35 -11.65 -10.32 2.65
CA HIS A 35 -12.77 -9.81 3.46
C HIS A 35 -13.03 -10.71 4.67
N GLY A 36 -12.91 -12.03 4.52
CA GLY A 36 -13.04 -12.99 5.63
C GLY A 36 -11.98 -12.79 6.72
N ALA A 37 -10.80 -12.28 6.37
CA ALA A 37 -9.74 -11.97 7.33
C ALA A 37 -9.95 -10.65 8.09
N ALA A 38 -10.92 -9.80 7.70
CA ALA A 38 -11.05 -8.43 8.20
C ALA A 38 -11.18 -8.36 9.74
N LEU A 39 -12.05 -9.16 10.33
CA LEU A 39 -12.27 -9.18 11.78
C LEU A 39 -11.04 -9.69 12.56
N HIS A 40 -10.28 -10.61 11.97
CA HIS A 40 -9.05 -11.13 12.56
C HIS A 40 -7.89 -10.14 12.49
N LEU A 41 -7.84 -9.35 11.41
CA LEU A 41 -6.80 -8.34 11.19
C LEU A 41 -7.08 -7.02 11.92
N ALA A 42 -8.33 -6.65 12.16
CA ALA A 42 -8.70 -5.38 12.78
C ALA A 42 -7.95 -5.09 14.10
N PRO A 43 -7.81 -6.02 15.06
CA PRO A 43 -7.05 -5.79 16.29
C PRO A 43 -5.54 -5.62 16.08
N LYS A 44 -5.02 -5.98 14.90
CA LYS A 44 -3.59 -5.94 14.54
C LYS A 44 -3.20 -4.71 13.74
N VAL A 45 -4.17 -3.95 13.20
CA VAL A 45 -3.93 -2.79 12.33
C VAL A 45 -2.99 -1.77 12.98
N GLN A 46 -3.23 -1.40 14.24
CA GLN A 46 -2.42 -0.41 14.93
C GLN A 46 -0.95 -0.87 15.04
N ALA A 47 -0.72 -2.12 15.47
CA ALA A 47 0.62 -2.67 15.60
C ALA A 47 1.35 -2.75 14.24
N LEU A 48 0.64 -3.11 13.17
CA LEU A 48 1.21 -3.15 11.83
C LEU A 48 1.62 -1.75 11.34
N VAL A 49 0.76 -0.76 11.57
CA VAL A 49 1.04 0.65 11.25
C VAL A 49 2.25 1.15 12.04
N ASP A 50 2.31 0.87 13.34
CA ASP A 50 3.43 1.29 14.18
C ASP A 50 4.75 0.68 13.69
N ALA A 51 4.76 -0.63 13.39
CA ALA A 51 5.93 -1.33 12.86
C ALA A 51 6.42 -0.73 11.53
N VAL A 52 5.52 -0.30 10.65
CA VAL A 52 5.88 0.39 9.39
C VAL A 52 6.61 1.71 9.67
N TYR A 53 6.09 2.55 10.56
CA TYR A 53 6.73 3.84 10.85
C TYR A 53 8.03 3.69 11.63
N GLU A 54 8.09 2.77 12.58
CA GLU A 54 9.33 2.42 13.28
C GLU A 54 10.39 2.00 12.28
N LYS A 55 10.06 1.10 11.34
CA LYS A 55 10.98 0.65 10.29
C LYS A 55 11.48 1.81 9.42
N LEU A 56 10.59 2.70 9.00
CA LEU A 56 10.94 3.88 8.19
C LEU A 56 11.77 4.91 8.97
N PHE A 57 11.66 4.96 10.30
CA PHE A 57 12.42 5.88 11.14
C PHE A 57 13.83 5.38 11.46
N LEU A 58 14.15 4.11 11.17
CA LEU A 58 15.50 3.56 11.32
C LEU A 58 16.51 4.14 10.32
N TYR A 59 16.05 4.69 9.20
CA TYR A 59 16.91 5.21 8.14
C TYR A 59 16.58 6.67 7.85
N ASP A 60 17.58 7.53 7.81
CA ASP A 60 17.43 8.94 7.40
C ASP A 60 16.83 9.07 5.99
N ALA A 61 17.24 8.17 5.09
CA ALA A 61 16.83 8.10 3.70
C ALA A 61 15.30 7.99 3.53
N THR A 62 14.62 7.31 4.45
CA THR A 62 13.16 7.16 4.48
C THR A 62 12.51 8.18 5.42
N LYS A 63 13.10 8.44 6.60
CA LYS A 63 12.56 9.35 7.61
C LYS A 63 12.41 10.79 7.08
N ARG A 64 13.34 11.25 6.24
CA ARG A 64 13.34 12.62 5.69
C ARG A 64 12.08 12.98 4.89
N HIS A 65 11.38 11.99 4.33
CA HIS A 65 10.14 12.22 3.57
C HIS A 65 8.96 12.68 4.43
N PHE A 66 9.10 12.59 5.75
CA PHE A 66 8.09 13.03 6.71
C PHE A 66 8.37 14.41 7.30
N VAL A 67 9.45 15.08 6.89
CA VAL A 67 9.75 16.47 7.30
C VAL A 67 8.84 17.46 6.57
N PRO A 68 8.70 17.41 5.22
CA PRO A 68 7.76 18.29 4.54
C PRO A 68 6.32 18.05 5.03
N LYS A 69 5.54 19.14 5.06
CA LYS A 69 4.17 19.09 5.55
C LYS A 69 3.32 18.16 4.68
N GLN A 70 2.58 17.24 5.28
CA GLN A 70 1.67 16.39 4.51
C GLN A 70 0.53 17.23 3.93
N HIS A 71 0.13 16.92 2.69
CA HIS A 71 -1.12 17.43 2.13
C HIS A 71 -2.32 17.12 3.06
N GLY A 72 -3.15 18.12 3.33
CA GLY A 72 -4.33 18.00 4.20
C GLY A 72 -4.06 18.05 5.71
N TYR A 73 -2.81 18.02 6.16
CA TYR A 73 -2.48 18.28 7.56
C TYR A 73 -2.44 19.80 7.79
N GLU A 74 -3.11 20.30 8.84
CA GLU A 74 -3.18 21.75 9.10
C GLU A 74 -2.21 22.22 10.20
N GLY A 75 -1.71 21.31 11.05
CA GLY A 75 -0.82 21.64 12.16
C GLY A 75 0.60 22.07 11.77
N GLN A 76 1.44 22.27 12.78
CA GLN A 76 2.85 22.65 12.58
C GLN A 76 3.66 21.44 12.10
N GLY A 77 4.50 21.65 11.08
CA GLY A 77 5.47 20.64 10.65
C GLY A 77 6.65 20.56 11.62
N PRO A 78 7.42 19.46 11.59
CA PRO A 78 8.68 19.39 12.33
C PRO A 78 9.66 20.45 11.82
N ALA A 79 10.51 20.97 12.69
CA ALA A 79 11.53 21.96 12.31
C ALA A 79 12.60 21.34 11.39
N ASP A 80 13.02 20.12 11.74
CA ASP A 80 14.03 19.35 11.03
C ASP A 80 13.88 17.84 11.28
N LEU A 81 14.75 17.05 10.64
CA LEU A 81 14.77 15.61 10.75
C LEU A 81 15.10 15.10 12.17
N LEU A 82 15.89 15.85 12.94
CA LEU A 82 16.31 15.47 14.30
C LEU A 82 15.16 15.67 15.29
N SER A 83 14.40 16.75 15.14
CA SER A 83 13.20 17.06 15.93
C SER A 83 12.01 16.14 15.64
N LEU A 84 12.01 15.45 14.49
CA LEU A 84 10.90 14.60 14.08
C LEU A 84 10.88 13.27 14.86
N THR A 85 9.85 13.06 15.67
CA THR A 85 9.62 11.83 16.45
C THR A 85 8.38 11.08 15.97
N LEU A 86 8.24 9.82 16.40
CA LEU A 86 7.04 9.01 16.12
C LEU A 86 5.77 9.56 16.80
N SER A 87 5.93 10.36 17.87
CA SER A 87 4.82 11.01 18.59
C SER A 87 4.38 12.33 17.96
N HIS A 88 5.10 12.84 16.95
CA HIS A 88 4.75 14.08 16.28
C HIS A 88 3.35 13.99 15.64
N GLU A 89 2.54 15.03 15.77
CA GLU A 89 1.14 15.03 15.32
C GLU A 89 0.98 14.71 13.83
N GLN A 90 1.83 15.27 12.96
CA GLN A 90 1.87 14.89 11.55
C GLN A 90 2.08 13.37 11.33
N ILE A 91 2.92 12.71 12.16
CA ILE A 91 3.13 11.27 12.05
C ILE A 91 1.88 10.50 12.46
N GLN A 92 1.20 10.95 13.52
CA GLN A 92 -0.08 10.36 13.93
C GLN A 92 -1.15 10.54 12.85
N PHE A 93 -1.20 11.70 12.20
CA PHE A 93 -2.09 11.97 11.07
C PHE A 93 -1.80 11.02 9.89
N ARG A 94 -0.53 10.83 9.52
CA ARG A 94 -0.13 9.87 8.48
C ARG A 94 -0.44 8.42 8.85
N LYS A 95 -0.21 8.03 10.11
CA LYS A 95 -0.55 6.70 10.64
C LYS A 95 -2.04 6.41 10.50
N LYS A 96 -2.90 7.39 10.78
CA LYS A 96 -4.35 7.27 10.56
C LYS A 96 -4.69 6.96 9.09
N HIS A 97 -4.08 7.68 8.15
CA HIS A 97 -4.30 7.39 6.72
C HIS A 97 -3.87 5.98 6.31
N LEU A 98 -2.74 5.49 6.84
CA LEU A 98 -2.31 4.12 6.58
C LEU A 98 -3.26 3.09 7.22
N ALA A 99 -3.76 3.35 8.44
CA ALA A 99 -4.76 2.50 9.08
C ALA A 99 -6.05 2.44 8.26
N ASP A 100 -6.57 3.60 7.82
CA ASP A 100 -7.76 3.71 6.98
C ASP A 100 -7.56 3.00 5.64
N TYR A 101 -6.37 3.08 5.06
CA TYR A 101 -5.98 2.34 3.86
C TYR A 101 -6.09 0.82 4.06
N LEU A 102 -5.50 0.29 5.14
CA LEU A 102 -5.54 -1.15 5.46
C LEU A 102 -6.97 -1.63 5.71
N VAL A 103 -7.78 -0.85 6.42
CA VAL A 103 -9.20 -1.15 6.62
C VAL A 103 -9.93 -1.19 5.27
N ARG A 104 -9.62 -0.25 4.37
CA ARG A 104 -10.23 -0.21 3.03
C ARG A 104 -9.94 -1.46 2.23
N LEU A 105 -8.69 -1.95 2.23
CA LEU A 105 -8.28 -3.18 1.53
C LEU A 105 -9.14 -4.39 1.93
N VAL A 106 -9.55 -4.48 3.19
CA VAL A 106 -10.25 -5.65 3.74
C VAL A 106 -11.77 -5.47 3.87
N THR A 107 -12.32 -4.30 3.58
CA THR A 107 -13.76 -4.03 3.76
C THR A 107 -14.48 -3.53 2.52
N HIS A 108 -13.76 -2.92 1.57
CA HIS A 108 -14.40 -2.33 0.39
C HIS A 108 -14.44 -3.31 -0.79
N ALA A 109 -15.41 -3.10 -1.68
CA ALA A 109 -15.49 -3.81 -2.94
C ALA A 109 -14.30 -3.46 -3.85
N TYR A 110 -13.80 -4.44 -4.60
CA TYR A 110 -12.76 -4.26 -5.61
C TYR A 110 -13.38 -3.85 -6.95
N ASP A 111 -14.06 -2.71 -6.93
CA ASP A 111 -14.71 -2.08 -8.07
C ASP A 111 -13.77 -1.06 -8.76
N PRO A 112 -14.18 -0.43 -9.87
CA PRO A 112 -13.36 0.59 -10.52
C PRO A 112 -12.93 1.75 -9.61
N LYS A 113 -13.70 2.08 -8.55
CA LYS A 113 -13.33 3.13 -7.59
C LYS A 113 -12.18 2.69 -6.69
N MET A 114 -12.15 1.41 -6.31
CA MET A 114 -11.02 0.84 -5.58
C MET A 114 -9.76 0.83 -6.44
N VAL A 115 -9.87 0.45 -7.71
CA VAL A 115 -8.74 0.47 -8.64
C VAL A 115 -8.17 1.88 -8.81
N ALA A 116 -9.03 2.88 -9.05
CA ALA A 116 -8.62 4.28 -9.14
C ALA A 116 -7.97 4.78 -7.85
N TYR A 117 -8.44 4.32 -6.69
CA TYR A 117 -7.85 4.67 -5.40
C TYR A 117 -6.46 4.04 -5.20
N LEU A 118 -6.26 2.77 -5.58
CA LEU A 118 -4.94 2.12 -5.53
C LEU A 118 -3.93 2.81 -6.46
N ASP A 119 -4.35 3.20 -7.68
CA ASP A 119 -3.52 4.01 -8.59
C ASP A 119 -3.18 5.38 -7.98
N MET A 120 -4.17 6.06 -7.37
CA MET A 120 -3.92 7.33 -6.67
C MET A 120 -2.91 7.18 -5.52
N VAL A 121 -2.96 6.09 -4.75
CA VAL A 121 -1.96 5.80 -3.70
C VAL A 121 -0.55 5.71 -4.31
N GLY A 122 -0.41 5.18 -5.52
CA GLY A 122 0.86 5.24 -6.25
C GLY A 122 1.30 6.66 -6.59
N ARG A 123 0.38 7.50 -7.10
CA ARG A 123 0.66 8.88 -7.51
C ARG A 123 1.12 9.77 -6.36
N ILE A 124 0.51 9.67 -5.18
CA ILE A 124 0.80 10.56 -4.03
C ILE A 124 2.22 10.38 -3.45
N HIS A 125 2.93 9.31 -3.83
CA HIS A 125 4.32 9.09 -3.45
C HIS A 125 5.32 9.71 -4.46
N THR A 126 4.80 10.33 -5.53
CA THR A 126 5.56 11.00 -6.58
C THR A 126 5.16 12.47 -6.68
N ALA A 127 5.81 13.23 -7.56
CA ALA A 127 5.41 14.62 -7.85
C ALA A 127 4.06 14.73 -8.60
N LYS A 128 3.41 13.61 -8.96
CA LYS A 128 2.18 13.59 -9.77
C LYS A 128 0.90 13.89 -8.95
N ALA A 129 0.94 13.78 -7.62
CA ALA A 129 -0.18 14.10 -6.74
C ALA A 129 0.30 14.36 -5.29
N GLY A 130 -0.55 14.93 -4.43
CA GLY A 130 -0.22 15.17 -3.02
C GLY A 130 0.65 16.42 -2.83
N ASN A 131 1.67 16.34 -1.95
CA ASN A 131 2.65 17.42 -1.81
C ASN A 131 3.84 17.16 -2.77
N PRO A 132 4.10 18.05 -3.76
CA PRO A 132 5.19 17.87 -4.72
C PRO A 132 6.59 17.86 -4.11
N GLU A 133 6.78 18.33 -2.87
CA GLU A 133 8.03 18.22 -2.12
C GLU A 133 8.30 16.81 -1.59
N ILE A 134 7.28 15.94 -1.63
CA ILE A 134 7.35 14.57 -1.11
C ILE A 134 7.42 13.59 -2.28
N VAL A 135 8.63 13.39 -2.77
CA VAL A 135 8.92 12.41 -3.82
C VAL A 135 9.74 11.26 -3.23
N VAL A 136 9.13 10.10 -3.07
CA VAL A 136 9.77 8.90 -2.50
C VAL A 136 10.40 8.08 -3.61
N PRO A 137 11.72 7.80 -3.62
CA PRO A 137 12.34 6.99 -4.66
C PRO A 137 11.74 5.57 -4.76
N LEU A 138 11.61 5.04 -5.97
CA LEU A 138 11.07 3.69 -6.20
C LEU A 138 11.78 2.60 -5.38
N VAL A 139 13.11 2.69 -5.22
CA VAL A 139 13.87 1.74 -4.39
C VAL A 139 13.38 1.70 -2.94
N GLN A 140 12.92 2.83 -2.39
CA GLN A 140 12.39 2.91 -1.04
C GLN A 140 10.95 2.40 -0.96
N ILE A 141 10.12 2.66 -1.98
CA ILE A 141 8.79 2.06 -2.10
C ILE A 141 8.90 0.54 -2.15
N ASN A 142 9.76 -0.01 -2.99
CA ASN A 142 9.96 -1.45 -3.12
C ASN A 142 10.49 -2.07 -1.82
N ALA A 143 11.42 -1.40 -1.14
CA ALA A 143 11.91 -1.85 0.17
C ALA A 143 10.78 -1.87 1.22
N LEU A 144 9.94 -0.84 1.25
CA LEU A 144 8.78 -0.80 2.14
C LEU A 144 7.75 -1.88 1.79
N MET A 145 7.46 -2.11 0.51
CA MET A 145 6.55 -3.17 0.06
C MET A 145 7.06 -4.55 0.47
N GLY A 146 8.37 -4.80 0.39
CA GLY A 146 8.99 -6.02 0.90
C GLY A 146 8.77 -6.20 2.40
N PHE A 147 8.98 -5.14 3.19
CA PHE A 147 8.71 -5.17 4.63
C PHE A 147 7.23 -5.41 4.96
N VAL A 148 6.31 -4.69 4.30
CA VAL A 148 4.86 -4.83 4.50
C VAL A 148 4.40 -6.24 4.14
N SER A 149 4.93 -6.81 3.06
CA SER A 149 4.62 -8.18 2.65
C SER A 149 4.99 -9.20 3.73
N ASP A 150 6.20 -9.10 4.27
CA ASP A 150 6.67 -10.01 5.33
C ASP A 150 5.87 -9.82 6.63
N ALA A 151 5.65 -8.57 7.05
CA ALA A 151 4.88 -8.26 8.26
C ALA A 151 3.43 -8.76 8.17
N LEU A 152 2.80 -8.65 7.01
CA LEU A 152 1.44 -9.16 6.79
C LEU A 152 1.41 -10.68 6.79
N LEU A 153 2.39 -11.34 6.16
CA LEU A 153 2.53 -12.79 6.17
C LEU A 153 2.67 -13.33 7.61
N GLN A 154 3.58 -12.74 8.40
CA GLN A 154 3.72 -13.10 9.82
C GLN A 154 2.43 -12.86 10.60
N THR A 155 1.75 -11.75 10.34
CA THR A 155 0.48 -11.44 10.99
C THR A 155 -0.56 -12.53 10.70
N ILE A 156 -0.73 -12.92 9.43
CA ILE A 156 -1.71 -13.95 9.02
C ILE A 156 -1.39 -15.30 9.65
N LEU A 157 -0.12 -15.72 9.64
CA LEU A 157 0.33 -16.97 10.28
C LEU A 157 0.09 -16.99 11.80
N SER A 158 0.01 -15.82 12.43
CA SER A 158 -0.28 -15.70 13.88
C SER A 158 -1.77 -15.74 14.23
N LEU A 159 -2.67 -15.73 13.25
CA LEU A 159 -4.11 -15.62 13.48
C LEU A 159 -4.76 -16.93 13.97
N GLY A 160 -4.05 -18.06 13.87
CA GLY A 160 -4.58 -19.37 14.28
C GLY A 160 -5.78 -19.83 13.45
N LEU A 161 -5.81 -19.46 12.16
CA LEU A 161 -6.85 -19.90 11.22
C LEU A 161 -6.70 -21.40 10.93
N ASP A 162 -7.77 -22.05 10.48
CA ASP A 162 -7.65 -23.39 9.92
C ASP A 162 -6.72 -23.36 8.69
N ARG A 163 -6.06 -24.49 8.42
CA ARG A 163 -4.99 -24.54 7.42
C ARG A 163 -5.47 -24.14 6.02
N GLU A 164 -6.69 -24.49 5.64
CA GLU A 164 -7.23 -24.17 4.33
C GLU A 164 -7.49 -22.65 4.20
N THR A 165 -8.10 -22.05 5.21
CA THR A 165 -8.36 -20.60 5.27
C THR A 165 -7.07 -19.80 5.37
N GLU A 166 -6.08 -20.25 6.15
CA GLU A 166 -4.77 -19.62 6.23
C GLU A 166 -4.08 -19.59 4.85
N VAL A 167 -4.02 -20.73 4.16
CA VAL A 167 -3.39 -20.83 2.83
C VAL A 167 -4.11 -19.94 1.81
N ARG A 168 -5.44 -19.94 1.80
CA ARG A 168 -6.21 -19.06 0.90
C ARG A 168 -5.93 -17.59 1.18
N THR A 169 -5.97 -17.18 2.45
CA THR A 169 -5.71 -15.81 2.90
C THR A 169 -4.31 -15.35 2.50
N LEU A 170 -3.27 -16.16 2.77
CA LEU A 170 -1.90 -15.87 2.39
C LEU A 170 -1.74 -15.67 0.87
N ARG A 171 -2.33 -16.57 0.07
CA ARG A 171 -2.28 -16.47 -1.40
C ARG A 171 -3.00 -15.22 -1.91
N ALA A 172 -4.18 -14.92 -1.37
CA ALA A 172 -4.97 -13.75 -1.76
C ALA A 172 -4.21 -12.44 -1.48
N PHE A 173 -3.64 -12.29 -0.28
CA PHE A 173 -2.85 -11.10 0.04
C PHE A 173 -1.55 -11.00 -0.75
N ASN A 174 -0.86 -12.12 -1.01
CA ASN A 174 0.33 -12.11 -1.87
C ASN A 174 0.01 -11.55 -3.27
N LYS A 175 -1.06 -12.06 -3.90
CA LYS A 175 -1.52 -11.56 -5.21
C LYS A 175 -1.86 -10.06 -5.16
N LEU A 176 -2.62 -9.65 -4.14
CA LEU A 176 -3.02 -8.26 -3.94
C LEU A 176 -1.80 -7.34 -3.76
N LEU A 177 -0.78 -7.76 -3.03
CA LEU A 177 0.46 -6.99 -2.84
C LEU A 177 1.24 -6.81 -4.13
N TRP A 178 1.30 -7.83 -4.99
CA TRP A 178 1.92 -7.71 -6.32
C TRP A 178 1.17 -6.76 -7.24
N ILE A 179 -0.17 -6.80 -7.23
CA ILE A 179 -1.01 -5.84 -7.98
C ILE A 179 -0.78 -4.42 -7.47
N GLN A 180 -0.76 -4.21 -6.15
CA GLN A 180 -0.44 -2.91 -5.57
C GLN A 180 0.96 -2.44 -5.96
N ASN A 181 1.96 -3.33 -5.93
CA ASN A 181 3.33 -2.99 -6.28
C ASN A 181 3.46 -2.53 -7.73
N ASP A 182 2.72 -3.15 -8.67
CA ASP A 182 2.66 -2.68 -10.06
C ASP A 182 2.01 -1.29 -10.17
N LEU A 183 0.84 -1.09 -9.55
CA LEU A 183 0.15 0.22 -9.56
C LEU A 183 0.95 1.34 -8.89
N LEU A 184 1.78 1.01 -7.89
CA LEU A 184 2.77 1.93 -7.32
C LEU A 184 3.87 2.22 -8.35
N SER A 185 4.50 1.17 -8.87
CA SER A 185 5.70 1.25 -9.71
C SER A 185 5.44 1.96 -11.04
N ARG A 186 4.26 1.83 -11.63
CA ARG A 186 3.93 2.44 -12.92
C ARG A 186 4.06 3.97 -12.92
N HIS A 187 3.96 4.61 -11.76
CA HIS A 187 4.13 6.07 -11.67
C HIS A 187 5.59 6.53 -11.67
N TYR A 188 6.54 5.61 -11.55
CA TYR A 188 7.99 5.88 -11.57
C TYR A 188 8.63 5.65 -12.93
N VAL A 189 7.97 4.88 -13.79
CA VAL A 189 8.45 4.62 -15.15
C VAL A 189 8.11 5.84 -16.00
N GLN A 190 9.10 6.34 -16.75
CA GLN A 190 8.83 7.28 -17.83
C GLN A 190 8.16 6.50 -18.95
N THR A 191 6.93 6.86 -19.30
CA THR A 191 6.32 6.40 -20.55
C THR A 191 7.16 6.95 -21.70
N ALA A 192 7.80 6.06 -22.47
CA ALA A 192 8.54 6.40 -23.67
C ALA A 192 7.62 6.99 -24.75
#